data_AF-A0A838T2S4-F1
#
_entry.id   AF-A0A838T2S4-F1
#
_cell.length_a   1.000
_cell.length_b   1.000
_cell.length_c   1.000
_cell.angle_alpha   90.00
_cell.angle_beta   90.00
_cell.angle_gamma   90.00
#
_symmetry.space_group_name_H-M   'P 1'
#
loop_
_entity.id
_entity.type
_entity.pdbx_description
1 polymer ?
#
loop_
_entity_poly.entity_id
_entity_poly.type
_entity_poly.pdbx_seq_one_letter_code
_entity_poly.pdbx_strand_id
1 'polypeptide(L)'
;MKTINKTIALTILAGLSILASCNPSASDHKMTDKDTVNNQQNNAAMNGKKDAVDVSDWPERPRLAVKEMTAKYGAPAEVSSEAIIWHNAGPYKRIMVTKKEIPHDFPAPHMDFLENTVSYNVPIDKIDDLVAFDASMTINKTQGEMSARCDLEGHNVLTLNLARDIINGTKTVAQARQAFGENVVADFGGKHPAYVDQLQFTPPTDNVLFPDKPIIPGAAMRDVPNTEGTDAEVLAFVNAVNVNEILAAAEAQKKKISGPVMDYAKMLQTEHGANMMKTAQLGQSINTTPSITKAVDAVMKKGAGELATLIPLDGKDFETAYLDAMIKGHTEALDMIDNQLLKTAKNEALKQHITDTRQHVAMHLDQAKKLKDNS
;
A
#
# COMPACT_ATOMS: atom_id res chain seq x y z
N MET A 1 -59.05 -22.90 14.31
CA MET A 1 -58.06 -21.92 13.82
C MET A 1 -56.88 -21.88 14.80
N LYS A 2 -55.67 -21.75 14.25
CA LYS A 2 -54.32 -21.72 14.86
C LYS A 2 -53.58 -23.06 15.01
N THR A 3 -52.75 -23.29 14.00
CA THR A 3 -51.65 -24.26 13.86
C THR A 3 -50.35 -23.73 14.49
N ILE A 4 -49.78 -24.56 15.36
CA ILE A 4 -48.38 -25.05 15.50
C ILE A 4 -47.23 -24.14 15.01
N ASN A 5 -46.21 -23.93 15.86
CA ASN A 5 -44.81 -24.25 15.51
C ASN A 5 -43.90 -24.42 16.75
N LYS A 6 -43.28 -25.61 16.84
CA LYS A 6 -42.18 -25.96 17.75
C LYS A 6 -40.87 -25.76 17.00
N THR A 7 -39.98 -24.94 17.53
CA THR A 7 -38.61 -24.78 17.03
C THR A 7 -37.71 -25.83 17.69
N ILE A 8 -37.08 -26.69 16.88
CA ILE A 8 -36.03 -27.61 17.29
C ILE A 8 -34.70 -26.89 17.05
N ALA A 9 -33.94 -26.65 18.11
CA ALA A 9 -32.55 -26.19 18.02
C ALA A 9 -31.64 -27.42 17.85
N LEU A 10 -30.88 -27.47 16.76
CA LEU A 10 -29.88 -28.51 16.51
C LEU A 10 -28.50 -27.87 16.66
N THR A 11 -27.77 -28.29 17.69
CA THR A 11 -26.40 -27.87 17.99
C THR A 11 -25.44 -28.76 17.20
N ILE A 12 -24.59 -28.18 16.34
CA ILE A 12 -23.56 -28.92 15.60
C ILE A 12 -22.21 -28.72 16.30
N LEU A 13 -21.61 -29.82 16.76
CA LEU A 13 -20.24 -29.91 17.26
C LEU A 13 -19.25 -29.85 16.08
N ALA A 14 -18.29 -28.93 16.12
CA ALA A 14 -17.14 -28.93 15.23
C ALA A 14 -16.15 -30.02 15.65
N GLY A 15 -15.87 -30.97 14.74
CA GLY A 15 -14.87 -32.01 14.91
C GLY A 15 -13.46 -31.48 14.67
N LEU A 16 -12.62 -31.52 15.71
CA LEU A 16 -11.18 -31.25 15.63
C LEU A 16 -10.46 -32.50 15.10
N SER A 17 -9.90 -32.43 13.90
CA SER A 17 -8.91 -33.41 13.42
C SER A 17 -7.50 -32.89 13.75
N ILE A 18 -6.87 -33.51 14.75
CA ILE A 18 -5.47 -33.26 15.12
C ILE A 18 -4.58 -34.09 14.18
N LEU A 19 -3.81 -33.42 13.33
CA LEU A 19 -2.67 -34.05 12.64
C LEU A 19 -1.40 -33.80 13.44
N ALA A 20 -0.84 -34.88 13.98
CA ALA A 20 0.46 -34.91 14.61
C ALA A 20 1.56 -34.96 13.53
N SER A 21 2.49 -34.01 13.57
CA SER A 21 3.76 -34.13 12.86
C SER A 21 4.89 -34.43 13.86
N CYS A 22 5.42 -35.65 13.76
CA CYS A 22 6.70 -36.02 14.37
C CYS A 22 7.84 -35.40 13.56
N ASN A 23 8.80 -34.79 14.24
CA ASN A 23 10.06 -34.33 13.65
C ASN A 23 11.22 -35.02 14.39
N PRO A 24 12.22 -35.60 13.71
CA PRO A 24 13.48 -35.91 14.37
C PRO A 24 14.70 -35.21 13.76
N SER A 25 15.56 -34.81 14.71
CA SER A 25 17.00 -34.56 14.64
C SER A 25 17.47 -33.19 14.16
N ALA A 26 17.96 -32.45 15.16
CA ALA A 26 18.92 -31.37 15.06
C ALA A 26 20.34 -31.94 14.93
N SER A 27 21.22 -31.22 14.24
CA SER A 27 22.67 -31.36 14.38
C SER A 27 23.28 -30.00 14.69
N ASP A 28 24.06 -29.99 15.77
CA ASP A 28 24.76 -28.89 16.42
C ASP A 28 25.64 -28.03 15.50
N HIS A 29 25.57 -26.71 15.70
CA HIS A 29 26.77 -25.87 15.61
C HIS A 29 26.76 -24.77 16.68
N LYS A 30 27.76 -24.86 17.57
CA LYS A 30 28.11 -23.87 18.58
C LYS A 30 28.63 -22.60 17.92
N MET A 31 28.05 -21.44 18.26
CA MET A 31 28.75 -20.16 18.21
C MET A 31 28.73 -19.51 19.59
N THR A 32 29.85 -18.85 19.87
CA THR A 32 30.35 -18.47 21.18
C THR A 32 29.77 -17.16 21.69
N ASP A 33 29.53 -17.19 23.00
CA ASP A 33 29.11 -16.15 23.93
C ASP A 33 29.89 -14.83 23.80
N LYS A 34 29.18 -13.73 23.48
CA LYS A 34 29.50 -12.33 23.84
C LYS A 34 28.47 -11.29 23.34
N ASP A 35 27.17 -11.57 23.45
CA ASP A 35 26.13 -10.51 23.31
C ASP A 35 24.89 -10.73 24.21
N THR A 36 25.00 -11.66 25.17
CA THR A 36 23.86 -12.25 25.87
C THR A 36 23.37 -11.48 27.11
N VAL A 37 23.94 -10.30 27.42
CA VAL A 37 23.64 -9.60 28.69
C VAL A 37 22.65 -8.44 28.54
N ASN A 38 22.26 -8.04 27.32
CA ASN A 38 21.32 -6.91 27.14
C ASN A 38 19.93 -7.30 26.57
N ASN A 39 19.63 -8.60 26.47
CA ASN A 39 18.36 -9.08 25.89
C ASN A 39 17.50 -9.94 26.85
N GLN A 40 17.85 -9.97 28.15
CA GLN A 40 17.05 -10.66 29.18
C GLN A 40 16.21 -9.73 30.07
N GLN A 41 16.41 -8.40 30.02
CA GLN A 41 15.55 -7.44 30.73
C GLN A 41 14.40 -6.88 29.89
N ASN A 42 14.44 -7.01 28.55
CA ASN A 42 13.33 -6.59 27.68
C ASN A 42 12.36 -7.74 27.33
N ASN A 43 12.69 -8.99 27.68
CA ASN A 43 11.83 -10.16 27.46
C ASN A 43 10.99 -10.56 28.69
N ALA A 44 11.12 -9.84 29.81
CA ALA A 44 10.33 -10.09 31.02
C ALA A 44 9.10 -9.18 31.16
N ALA A 45 8.87 -8.25 30.21
CA ALA A 45 7.74 -7.30 30.22
C ALA A 45 6.70 -7.56 29.10
N MET A 46 6.72 -8.73 28.46
CA MET A 46 5.73 -9.15 27.45
C MET A 46 5.14 -10.54 27.77
N ASN A 47 5.22 -10.98 29.02
CA ASN A 47 4.39 -12.10 29.51
C ASN A 47 3.12 -11.56 30.20
N GLY A 48 2.56 -10.50 29.64
CA GLY A 48 1.21 -10.04 29.93
C GLY A 48 0.24 -10.89 29.10
N LYS A 49 -0.76 -11.46 29.78
CA LYS A 49 -2.00 -12.05 29.28
C LYS A 49 -2.12 -12.26 27.76
N LYS A 50 -2.58 -13.45 27.36
CA LYS A 50 -3.36 -13.65 26.12
C LYS A 50 -4.52 -12.65 26.13
N ASP A 51 -4.29 -11.41 25.70
CA ASP A 51 -5.29 -10.36 25.73
C ASP A 51 -6.31 -10.75 24.66
N ALA A 52 -7.45 -11.24 25.15
CA ALA A 52 -8.58 -11.55 24.31
C ALA A 52 -8.92 -10.29 23.50
N VAL A 53 -9.05 -10.47 22.19
CA VAL A 53 -9.51 -9.41 21.29
C VAL A 53 -10.91 -9.00 21.75
N ASP A 54 -11.04 -7.78 22.27
CA ASP A 54 -12.35 -7.27 22.70
C ASP A 54 -13.18 -6.87 21.48
N VAL A 55 -14.03 -7.80 21.07
CA VAL A 55 -15.05 -7.61 20.02
C VAL A 55 -16.45 -7.68 20.61
N SER A 56 -16.61 -7.42 21.92
CA SER A 56 -17.88 -7.62 22.62
C SER A 56 -19.04 -6.79 22.08
N ASP A 57 -18.76 -5.64 21.45
CA ASP A 57 -19.72 -4.74 20.82
C ASP A 57 -19.97 -5.03 19.32
N TRP A 58 -19.32 -6.06 18.75
CA TRP A 58 -19.51 -6.45 17.35
C TRP A 58 -20.74 -7.34 17.17
N PRO A 59 -21.33 -7.39 15.95
CA PRO A 59 -22.34 -8.37 15.61
C PRO A 59 -21.85 -9.80 15.87
N GLU A 60 -22.79 -10.71 16.18
CA GLU A 60 -22.45 -12.06 16.64
C GLU A 60 -21.59 -12.85 15.64
N ARG A 61 -21.91 -12.79 14.34
CA ARG A 61 -21.19 -13.58 13.32
C ARG A 61 -19.71 -13.18 13.19
N PRO A 62 -19.34 -11.90 13.02
CA PRO A 62 -17.95 -11.46 13.11
C PRO A 62 -17.23 -11.91 14.38
N ARG A 63 -17.86 -11.85 15.57
CA ARG A 63 -17.21 -12.31 16.82
C ARG A 63 -16.88 -13.79 16.76
N LEU A 64 -17.77 -14.61 16.22
CA LEU A 64 -17.55 -16.05 16.06
C LEU A 64 -16.40 -16.32 15.08
N ALA A 65 -16.35 -15.59 13.96
CA ALA A 65 -15.24 -15.69 13.01
C ALA A 65 -13.91 -15.26 13.64
N VAL A 66 -13.87 -14.19 14.45
CA VAL A 66 -12.66 -13.82 15.20
C VAL A 66 -12.21 -14.95 16.12
N LYS A 67 -13.15 -15.56 16.86
CA LYS A 67 -12.84 -16.70 17.73
C LYS A 67 -12.28 -17.88 16.94
N GLU A 68 -12.88 -18.22 15.81
CA GLU A 68 -12.46 -19.31 14.94
C GLU A 68 -11.07 -19.06 14.35
N MET A 69 -10.86 -17.89 13.73
CA MET A 69 -9.57 -17.51 13.16
C MET A 69 -8.48 -17.44 14.22
N THR A 70 -8.80 -16.94 15.42
CA THR A 70 -7.85 -16.94 16.56
C THR A 70 -7.47 -18.37 16.98
N ALA A 71 -8.45 -19.27 17.02
CA ALA A 71 -8.21 -20.67 17.38
C ALA A 71 -7.34 -21.39 16.33
N LYS A 72 -7.53 -21.06 15.05
CA LYS A 72 -6.81 -21.70 13.93
C LYS A 72 -5.42 -21.10 13.67
N TYR A 73 -5.29 -19.77 13.74
CA TYR A 73 -4.10 -19.03 13.31
C TYR A 73 -3.34 -18.33 14.45
N GLY A 74 -3.84 -18.40 15.68
CA GLY A 74 -3.25 -17.73 16.83
C GLY A 74 -3.71 -16.28 16.98
N ALA A 75 -3.00 -15.50 17.80
CA ALA A 75 -3.37 -14.10 18.04
C ALA A 75 -3.27 -13.27 16.75
N PRO A 76 -4.19 -12.31 16.52
CA PRO A 76 -4.12 -11.42 15.37
C PRO A 76 -2.90 -10.49 15.44
N ALA A 77 -2.44 -10.06 14.28
CA ALA A 77 -1.36 -9.10 14.14
C ALA A 77 -1.84 -7.64 14.31
N GLU A 78 -3.09 -7.35 13.93
CA GLU A 78 -3.70 -6.03 14.11
C GLU A 78 -5.11 -6.15 14.68
N VAL A 79 -5.43 -5.25 15.61
CA VAL A 79 -6.73 -5.13 16.27
C VAL A 79 -7.16 -3.68 16.20
N SER A 80 -8.34 -3.43 15.65
CA SER A 80 -8.98 -2.10 15.61
C SER A 80 -10.46 -2.20 15.96
N SER A 81 -11.15 -1.07 16.08
CA SER A 81 -12.59 -1.06 16.34
C SER A 81 -13.44 -1.65 15.20
N GLU A 82 -12.89 -1.74 13.99
CA GLU A 82 -13.62 -2.13 12.76
C GLU A 82 -13.10 -3.42 12.10
N ALA A 83 -11.87 -3.83 12.37
CA ALA A 83 -11.22 -4.98 11.74
C ALA A 83 -10.21 -5.67 12.65
N ILE A 84 -10.16 -7.01 12.56
CA ILE A 84 -9.14 -7.90 13.15
C ILE A 84 -8.38 -8.57 12.01
N ILE A 85 -7.05 -8.50 12.02
CA ILE A 85 -6.22 -8.92 10.88
C ILE A 85 -5.10 -9.87 11.32
N TRP A 86 -4.92 -10.94 10.55
CA TRP A 86 -3.76 -11.81 10.60
C TRP A 86 -2.95 -11.64 9.31
N HIS A 87 -1.64 -11.45 9.44
CA HIS A 87 -0.72 -11.36 8.31
C HIS A 87 0.07 -12.66 8.15
N ASN A 88 0.26 -13.10 6.91
CA ASN A 88 1.08 -14.27 6.57
C ASN A 88 0.69 -15.53 7.36
N ALA A 89 -0.61 -15.72 7.61
CA ALA A 89 -1.16 -16.87 8.32
C ALA A 89 -1.61 -17.95 7.32
N GLY A 90 -1.06 -19.16 7.44
CA GLY A 90 -1.32 -20.23 6.47
C GLY A 90 -0.84 -19.83 5.07
N PRO A 91 -1.61 -20.12 4.00
CA PRO A 91 -1.25 -19.73 2.64
C PRO A 91 -1.63 -18.28 2.30
N TYR A 92 -2.22 -17.53 3.23
CA TYR A 92 -2.76 -16.21 2.94
C TYR A 92 -1.75 -15.12 3.24
N LYS A 93 -1.73 -14.11 2.37
CA LYS A 93 -1.05 -12.85 2.64
C LYS A 93 -1.73 -12.13 3.80
N ARG A 94 -3.06 -12.19 3.84
CA ARG A 94 -3.89 -11.53 4.86
C ARG A 94 -5.19 -12.30 5.08
N ILE A 95 -5.59 -12.43 6.35
CA ILE A 95 -6.95 -12.81 6.75
C ILE A 95 -7.51 -11.62 7.51
N MET A 96 -8.72 -11.17 7.16
CA MET A 96 -9.35 -10.02 7.81
C MET A 96 -10.80 -10.34 8.17
N VAL A 97 -11.15 -10.14 9.44
CA VAL A 97 -12.56 -10.13 9.88
C VAL A 97 -12.97 -8.69 10.15
N THR A 98 -14.09 -8.24 9.59
CA THR A 98 -14.62 -6.89 9.82
C THR A 98 -15.88 -6.88 10.68
N LYS A 99 -16.07 -5.81 11.45
CA LYS A 99 -17.30 -5.56 12.22
C LYS A 99 -18.54 -5.47 11.32
N LYS A 100 -18.40 -4.84 10.16
CA LYS A 100 -19.49 -4.63 9.21
C LYS A 100 -19.81 -5.93 8.45
N GLU A 101 -21.09 -6.29 8.46
CA GLU A 101 -21.65 -7.38 7.65
C GLU A 101 -22.27 -6.80 6.36
N ILE A 102 -21.99 -7.40 5.21
CA ILE A 102 -22.58 -7.02 3.92
C ILE A 102 -23.43 -8.18 3.39
N PRO A 103 -24.73 -8.00 3.09
CA PRO A 103 -25.54 -9.07 2.50
C PRO A 103 -24.98 -9.54 1.15
N HIS A 104 -24.92 -10.85 0.96
CA HIS A 104 -24.49 -11.47 -0.30
C HIS A 104 -25.33 -12.73 -0.58
N ASP A 105 -25.91 -12.81 -1.78
CA ASP A 105 -26.92 -13.83 -2.12
C ASP A 105 -26.40 -14.99 -2.98
N PHE A 106 -25.10 -15.03 -3.27
CA PHE A 106 -24.48 -16.10 -4.05
C PHE A 106 -23.55 -16.96 -3.18
N PRO A 107 -23.62 -18.30 -3.27
CA PRO A 107 -24.59 -19.11 -4.01
C PRO A 107 -25.96 -19.19 -3.31
N ALA A 108 -26.02 -18.76 -2.06
CA ALA A 108 -27.22 -18.62 -1.24
C ALA A 108 -27.05 -17.40 -0.31
N PRO A 109 -28.16 -16.84 0.22
CA PRO A 109 -28.12 -15.69 1.13
C PRO A 109 -27.25 -15.92 2.38
N HIS A 110 -26.24 -15.08 2.56
CA HIS A 110 -25.34 -15.02 3.71
C HIS A 110 -24.79 -13.59 3.89
N MET A 111 -23.82 -13.41 4.78
CA MET A 111 -23.22 -12.10 5.06
C MET A 111 -21.70 -12.15 4.91
N ASP A 112 -21.14 -11.20 4.18
CA ASP A 112 -19.70 -11.05 4.04
C ASP A 112 -19.10 -10.28 5.21
N PHE A 113 -18.17 -10.90 5.91
CA PHE A 113 -17.38 -10.26 6.97
C PHE A 113 -15.99 -10.86 7.15
N LEU A 114 -15.69 -12.01 6.55
CA LEU A 114 -14.39 -12.67 6.56
C LEU A 114 -13.77 -12.62 5.17
N GLU A 115 -12.55 -12.11 5.07
CA GLU A 115 -11.80 -11.98 3.83
C GLU A 115 -10.48 -12.77 3.91
N ASN A 116 -10.20 -13.57 2.89
CA ASN A 116 -8.92 -14.23 2.70
C ASN A 116 -8.24 -13.68 1.44
N THR A 117 -7.05 -13.12 1.60
CA THR A 117 -6.24 -12.53 0.53
C THR A 117 -5.02 -13.40 0.24
N VAL A 118 -4.79 -13.69 -1.04
CA VAL A 118 -3.57 -14.35 -1.52
C VAL A 118 -2.76 -13.41 -2.40
N SER A 119 -1.44 -13.62 -2.42
CA SER A 119 -0.57 -13.02 -3.43
C SER A 119 -0.91 -13.61 -4.79
N TYR A 120 -1.29 -12.78 -5.76
CA TYR A 120 -1.62 -13.20 -7.11
C TYR A 120 -1.57 -12.04 -8.12
N ASN A 121 -0.87 -12.23 -9.24
CA ASN A 121 -0.93 -11.29 -10.36
C ASN A 121 -2.03 -11.71 -11.35
N VAL A 122 -3.25 -11.24 -11.12
CA VAL A 122 -4.40 -11.56 -11.97
C VAL A 122 -4.21 -10.95 -13.37
N PRO A 123 -4.27 -11.73 -14.47
CA PRO A 123 -4.23 -11.19 -15.84
C PRO A 123 -5.35 -10.17 -16.07
N ILE A 124 -5.04 -9.04 -16.73
CA ILE A 124 -6.00 -7.92 -16.88
C ILE A 124 -7.25 -8.37 -17.65
N ASP A 125 -7.08 -9.20 -18.68
CA ASP A 125 -8.14 -9.77 -19.50
C ASP A 125 -9.05 -10.75 -18.76
N LYS A 126 -8.75 -11.06 -17.49
CA LYS A 126 -9.54 -11.95 -16.63
C LYS A 126 -10.30 -11.23 -15.53
N ILE A 127 -10.07 -9.94 -15.32
CA ILE A 127 -10.68 -9.21 -14.20
C ILE A 127 -12.20 -9.17 -14.33
N ASP A 128 -12.72 -8.89 -15.53
CA ASP A 128 -14.17 -8.86 -15.78
C ASP A 128 -14.82 -10.22 -15.51
N ASP A 129 -14.16 -11.31 -15.90
CA ASP A 129 -14.63 -12.68 -15.65
C ASP A 129 -14.71 -12.97 -14.14
N LEU A 130 -13.71 -12.54 -13.35
CA LEU A 130 -13.68 -12.77 -11.91
C LEU A 130 -14.77 -11.98 -11.17
N VAL A 131 -14.97 -10.72 -11.53
CA VAL A 131 -16.03 -9.89 -10.94
C VAL A 131 -17.42 -10.39 -11.35
N ALA A 132 -17.57 -10.93 -12.57
CA ALA A 132 -18.81 -11.58 -13.00
C ALA A 132 -19.05 -12.94 -12.32
N PHE A 133 -17.98 -13.62 -11.89
CA PHE A 133 -18.07 -14.87 -11.16
C PHE A 133 -18.56 -14.66 -9.73
N ASP A 134 -17.95 -13.73 -8.99
CA ASP A 134 -18.28 -13.44 -7.59
C ASP A 134 -18.04 -11.96 -7.29
N ALA A 135 -19.11 -11.25 -6.92
CA ALA A 135 -19.09 -9.81 -6.71
C ALA A 135 -18.31 -9.39 -5.45
N SER A 136 -18.03 -10.34 -4.56
CA SER A 136 -17.30 -10.10 -3.31
C SER A 136 -15.80 -10.32 -3.45
N MET A 137 -15.33 -10.69 -4.65
CA MET A 137 -13.90 -10.73 -4.96
C MET A 137 -13.30 -9.33 -5.09
N THR A 138 -12.06 -9.18 -4.62
CA THR A 138 -11.26 -7.98 -4.86
C THR A 138 -9.94 -8.32 -5.53
N ILE A 139 -9.54 -7.49 -6.49
CA ILE A 139 -8.26 -7.60 -7.20
C ILE A 139 -7.51 -6.28 -7.03
N ASN A 140 -6.33 -6.34 -6.40
CA ASN A 140 -5.45 -5.20 -6.23
C ASN A 140 -4.12 -5.47 -6.93
N LYS A 141 -4.02 -5.03 -8.19
CA LYS A 141 -2.87 -5.30 -9.05
C LYS A 141 -1.57 -4.68 -8.56
N THR A 142 -1.62 -3.46 -8.00
CA THR A 142 -0.40 -2.78 -7.53
C THR A 142 0.20 -3.47 -6.31
N GLN A 143 -0.64 -4.09 -5.47
CA GLN A 143 -0.21 -4.89 -4.32
C GLN A 143 -0.04 -6.39 -4.66
N GLY A 144 -0.38 -6.80 -5.88
CA GLY A 144 -0.36 -8.19 -6.32
C GLY A 144 -1.28 -9.08 -5.50
N GLU A 145 -2.53 -8.65 -5.27
CA GLU A 145 -3.48 -9.34 -4.42
C GLU A 145 -4.75 -9.77 -5.17
N MET A 146 -5.23 -10.95 -4.81
CA MET A 146 -6.58 -11.45 -5.11
C MET A 146 -7.21 -11.91 -3.79
N SER A 147 -8.42 -11.46 -3.50
CA SER A 147 -9.13 -11.82 -2.26
C SER A 147 -10.54 -12.31 -2.56
N ALA A 148 -11.05 -13.15 -1.66
CA ALA A 148 -12.45 -13.54 -1.59
C ALA A 148 -13.01 -13.16 -0.21
N ARG A 149 -14.30 -12.83 -0.17
CA ARG A 149 -15.01 -12.42 1.05
C ARG A 149 -16.33 -13.17 1.18
N CYS A 150 -16.59 -13.70 2.37
CA CYS A 150 -17.75 -14.55 2.69
C CYS A 150 -17.99 -14.55 4.22
N ASP A 151 -18.87 -15.44 4.70
CA ASP A 151 -19.04 -15.76 6.12
C ASP A 151 -18.13 -16.91 6.59
N LEU A 152 -17.72 -17.80 5.68
CA LEU A 152 -16.91 -18.98 5.95
C LEU A 152 -15.58 -18.97 5.21
N GLU A 153 -14.50 -19.39 5.90
CA GLU A 153 -13.18 -19.48 5.29
C GLU A 153 -13.14 -20.48 4.13
N GLY A 154 -13.77 -21.65 4.29
CA GLY A 154 -13.79 -22.68 3.25
C GLY A 154 -14.47 -22.19 1.96
N HIS A 155 -15.45 -21.30 2.06
CA HIS A 155 -16.08 -20.70 0.89
C HIS A 155 -15.19 -19.65 0.22
N ASN A 156 -14.39 -18.89 0.99
CA ASN A 156 -13.34 -18.04 0.42
C ASN A 156 -12.29 -18.89 -0.33
N VAL A 157 -11.88 -20.02 0.23
CA VAL A 157 -10.97 -20.98 -0.42
C VAL A 157 -11.56 -21.50 -1.72
N LEU A 158 -12.85 -21.86 -1.73
CA LEU A 158 -13.59 -22.28 -2.91
C LEU A 158 -13.63 -21.19 -3.99
N THR A 159 -13.95 -19.94 -3.62
CA THR A 159 -13.92 -18.79 -4.53
C THR A 159 -12.53 -18.64 -5.16
N LEU A 160 -11.46 -18.65 -4.37
CA LEU A 160 -10.09 -18.48 -4.87
C LEU A 160 -9.64 -19.61 -5.81
N ASN A 161 -10.05 -20.85 -5.52
CA ASN A 161 -9.77 -22.00 -6.38
C ASN A 161 -10.49 -21.90 -7.74
N LEU A 162 -11.78 -21.57 -7.73
CA LEU A 162 -12.57 -21.41 -8.95
C LEU A 162 -12.16 -20.16 -9.76
N ALA A 163 -11.74 -19.09 -9.09
CA ALA A 163 -11.14 -17.94 -9.74
C ALA A 163 -9.87 -18.33 -10.52
N ARG A 164 -9.02 -19.17 -9.93
CA ARG A 164 -7.84 -19.70 -10.64
C ARG A 164 -8.23 -20.56 -11.85
N ASP A 165 -9.29 -21.34 -11.76
CA ASP A 165 -9.77 -22.14 -12.89
C ASP A 165 -10.24 -21.26 -14.06
N ILE A 166 -10.91 -20.14 -13.76
CA ILE A 166 -11.29 -19.12 -14.74
C ILE A 166 -10.06 -18.46 -15.37
N ILE A 167 -9.09 -18.06 -14.54
CA ILE A 167 -7.84 -17.45 -15.00
C ILE A 167 -7.10 -18.38 -15.97
N ASN A 168 -7.04 -19.67 -15.65
CA ASN A 168 -6.38 -20.68 -16.49
C ASN A 168 -7.23 -21.13 -17.71
N GLY A 169 -8.46 -20.62 -17.85
CA GLY A 169 -9.38 -21.00 -18.94
C GLY A 169 -9.93 -22.42 -18.82
N THR A 170 -9.77 -23.08 -17.68
CA THR A 170 -10.30 -24.44 -17.43
C THR A 170 -11.78 -24.45 -17.08
N LYS A 171 -12.32 -23.30 -16.64
CA LYS A 171 -13.75 -23.06 -16.46
C LYS A 171 -14.15 -21.71 -17.03
N THR A 172 -15.35 -21.64 -17.59
CA THR A 172 -16.04 -20.37 -17.81
C THR A 172 -16.65 -19.86 -16.51
N VAL A 173 -17.03 -18.58 -16.47
CA VAL A 173 -17.75 -17.98 -15.33
C VAL A 173 -18.99 -18.80 -14.95
N ALA A 174 -19.81 -19.19 -15.93
CA ALA A 174 -21.02 -19.99 -15.68
C ALA A 174 -20.69 -21.37 -15.07
N GLN A 175 -19.67 -22.05 -15.59
CA GLN A 175 -19.22 -23.34 -15.06
C GLN A 175 -18.66 -23.20 -13.64
N ALA A 176 -17.93 -22.13 -13.36
CA ALA A 176 -17.43 -21.84 -12.02
C ALA A 176 -18.56 -21.57 -11.03
N ARG A 177 -19.58 -20.78 -11.40
CA ARG A 177 -20.77 -20.54 -10.56
C ARG A 177 -21.55 -21.82 -10.27
N GLN A 178 -21.71 -22.69 -11.27
CA GLN A 178 -22.32 -24.00 -11.07
C GLN A 178 -21.48 -24.89 -10.14
N ALA A 179 -20.17 -24.98 -10.39
CA ALA A 179 -19.25 -25.75 -9.57
C ALA A 179 -19.21 -25.25 -8.12
N PHE A 180 -19.37 -23.94 -7.89
CA PHE A 180 -19.48 -23.37 -6.56
C PHE A 180 -20.66 -23.98 -5.80
N GLY A 181 -21.86 -23.93 -6.39
CA GLY A 181 -23.06 -24.50 -5.78
C GLY A 181 -22.94 -26.00 -5.52
N GLU A 182 -22.35 -26.76 -6.46
CA GLU A 182 -22.11 -28.19 -6.30
C GLU A 182 -21.17 -28.51 -5.13
N ASN A 183 -20.08 -27.74 -4.97
CA ASN A 183 -19.14 -27.92 -3.87
C ASN A 183 -19.79 -27.55 -2.52
N VAL A 184 -20.55 -26.46 -2.45
CA VAL A 184 -21.27 -26.08 -1.22
C VAL A 184 -22.28 -27.14 -0.80
N VAL A 185 -23.08 -27.67 -1.74
CA VAL A 185 -24.02 -28.76 -1.45
C VAL A 185 -23.29 -30.03 -0.99
N ALA A 186 -22.15 -30.35 -1.61
CA ALA A 186 -21.35 -31.50 -1.20
C ALA A 186 -20.76 -31.33 0.21
N ASP A 187 -20.26 -30.14 0.54
CA ASP A 187 -19.72 -29.82 1.87
C ASP A 187 -20.80 -29.87 2.95
N PHE A 188 -21.98 -29.30 2.69
CA PHE A 188 -23.15 -29.44 3.59
C PHE A 188 -23.60 -30.88 3.78
N GLY A 189 -23.34 -31.74 2.79
CA GLY A 189 -23.53 -33.19 2.87
C GLY A 189 -22.43 -33.94 3.64
N GLY A 190 -21.44 -33.24 4.21
CA GLY A 190 -20.32 -33.79 4.98
C GLY A 190 -19.21 -34.41 4.13
N LYS A 191 -19.13 -34.07 2.83
CA LYS A 191 -18.13 -34.65 1.93
C LYS A 191 -16.79 -33.94 1.93
N HIS A 192 -16.72 -32.71 2.44
CA HIS A 192 -15.51 -31.87 2.49
C HIS A 192 -14.71 -31.88 1.18
N PRO A 193 -15.25 -31.26 0.11
CA PRO A 193 -14.57 -31.21 -1.17
C PRO A 193 -13.21 -30.52 -1.04
N ALA A 194 -12.20 -31.02 -1.76
CA ALA A 194 -10.85 -30.45 -1.72
C ALA A 194 -10.83 -28.93 -2.00
N TYR A 195 -11.75 -28.45 -2.85
CA TYR A 195 -11.87 -27.02 -3.20
C TYR A 195 -12.35 -26.14 -2.04
N VAL A 196 -12.99 -26.71 -1.02
CA VAL A 196 -13.42 -26.01 0.21
C VAL A 196 -12.35 -26.14 1.29
N ASP A 197 -11.70 -27.30 1.38
CA ASP A 197 -10.74 -27.60 2.45
C ASP A 197 -9.44 -26.80 2.35
N GLN A 198 -8.90 -26.64 1.14
CA GLN A 198 -7.61 -25.99 0.93
C GLN A 198 -7.45 -25.40 -0.46
N LEU A 199 -6.51 -24.47 -0.61
CA LEU A 199 -6.12 -23.96 -1.93
C LEU A 199 -5.53 -25.10 -2.77
N GLN A 200 -6.00 -25.20 -4.02
CA GLN A 200 -5.52 -26.16 -5.02
C GLN A 200 -4.30 -25.62 -5.78
N PHE A 201 -3.66 -24.58 -5.24
CA PHE A 201 -2.47 -23.96 -5.77
C PHE A 201 -1.68 -23.32 -4.63
N THR A 202 -0.37 -23.18 -4.84
CA THR A 202 0.48 -22.38 -3.97
C THR A 202 0.47 -20.93 -4.46
N PRO A 203 0.06 -19.95 -3.64
CA PRO A 203 0.13 -18.55 -4.03
C PRO A 203 1.57 -18.14 -4.38
N PRO A 204 1.80 -17.46 -5.52
CA PRO A 204 3.11 -16.98 -5.90
C PRO A 204 3.68 -15.98 -4.88
N THR A 205 4.98 -16.07 -4.59
CA THR A 205 5.70 -15.15 -3.70
C THR A 205 6.43 -14.04 -4.46
N ASP A 206 6.80 -14.29 -5.72
CA ASP A 206 7.61 -13.40 -6.54
C ASP A 206 6.84 -12.91 -7.78
N ASN A 207 7.24 -11.75 -8.32
CA ASN A 207 6.68 -11.17 -9.56
C ASN A 207 5.15 -10.97 -9.54
N VAL A 208 4.57 -10.75 -8.35
CA VAL A 208 3.12 -10.57 -8.18
C VAL A 208 2.65 -9.13 -8.36
N LEU A 209 3.55 -8.16 -8.22
CA LEU A 209 3.22 -6.75 -8.27
C LEU A 209 3.07 -6.25 -9.71
N PHE A 210 2.12 -5.34 -9.91
CA PHE A 210 1.96 -4.57 -11.14
C PHE A 210 1.85 -3.08 -10.79
N PRO A 211 2.98 -2.37 -10.59
CA PRO A 211 3.00 -0.99 -10.11
C PRO A 211 2.59 0.06 -11.17
N ASP A 212 2.10 -0.39 -12.35
CA ASP A 212 1.87 0.42 -13.54
C ASP A 212 3.16 1.05 -14.11
N LYS A 213 3.05 1.83 -15.20
CA LYS A 213 4.16 2.55 -15.84
C LYS A 213 3.80 4.04 -16.00
N PRO A 214 4.75 4.96 -15.78
CA PRO A 214 4.53 6.37 -16.06
C PRO A 214 4.18 6.61 -17.54
N ILE A 215 3.14 7.43 -17.79
CA ILE A 215 2.75 7.84 -19.15
C ILE A 215 3.21 9.25 -19.52
N ILE A 216 3.65 10.05 -18.54
CA ILE A 216 4.15 11.40 -18.77
C ILE A 216 5.52 11.28 -19.46
N PRO A 217 5.69 11.80 -20.69
CA PRO A 217 6.97 11.75 -21.36
C PRO A 217 8.08 12.39 -20.52
N GLY A 218 9.19 11.69 -20.33
CA GLY A 218 10.32 12.16 -19.50
C GLY A 218 10.08 12.09 -17.99
N ALA A 219 9.00 11.43 -17.53
CA ALA A 219 8.83 11.14 -16.11
C ALA A 219 9.94 10.23 -15.58
N ALA A 220 10.23 10.38 -14.30
CA ALA A 220 11.22 9.56 -13.64
C ALA A 220 10.74 8.11 -13.46
N MET A 221 11.66 7.16 -13.58
CA MET A 221 11.43 5.75 -13.31
C MET A 221 12.07 5.32 -11.99
N ARG A 222 11.47 4.34 -11.32
CA ARG A 222 12.06 3.66 -10.16
C ARG A 222 12.88 2.45 -10.62
N ASP A 223 13.77 1.98 -9.75
CA ASP A 223 14.51 0.72 -9.91
C ASP A 223 15.31 0.59 -11.22
N VAL A 224 15.76 1.72 -11.77
CA VAL A 224 16.69 1.72 -12.90
C VAL A 224 18.11 1.42 -12.37
N PRO A 225 18.77 0.33 -12.81
CA PRO A 225 20.09 -0.04 -12.29
C PRO A 225 21.19 0.97 -12.61
N ASN A 226 22.15 1.13 -11.71
CA ASN A 226 23.39 1.88 -11.91
C ASN A 226 23.21 3.39 -12.25
N THR A 227 22.22 4.04 -11.65
CA THR A 227 21.92 5.47 -11.90
C THR A 227 22.42 6.43 -10.83
N GLU A 228 22.93 5.95 -9.70
CA GLU A 228 23.54 6.78 -8.65
C GLU A 228 24.76 7.54 -9.20
N GLY A 229 24.84 8.84 -8.95
CA GLY A 229 25.92 9.71 -9.43
C GLY A 229 25.92 9.91 -10.95
N THR A 230 24.78 9.76 -11.62
CA THR A 230 24.65 9.93 -13.08
C THR A 230 23.73 11.08 -13.45
N ASP A 231 23.73 11.45 -14.74
CA ASP A 231 22.81 12.44 -15.30
C ASP A 231 21.33 12.05 -15.08
N ALA A 232 21.01 10.76 -14.99
CA ALA A 232 19.66 10.28 -14.70
C ALA A 232 19.20 10.65 -13.28
N GLU A 233 20.08 10.52 -12.29
CA GLU A 233 19.80 10.93 -10.91
C GLU A 233 19.70 12.45 -10.82
N VAL A 234 20.58 13.19 -11.51
CA VAL A 234 20.56 14.66 -11.51
C VAL A 234 19.26 15.21 -12.11
N LEU A 235 18.80 14.67 -13.24
CA LEU A 235 17.49 15.04 -13.82
C LEU A 235 16.33 14.77 -12.86
N ALA A 236 16.36 13.62 -12.16
CA ALA A 236 15.32 13.26 -11.21
C ALA A 236 15.35 14.13 -9.95
N PHE A 237 16.54 14.54 -9.50
CA PHE A 237 16.72 15.46 -8.39
C PHE A 237 16.07 16.82 -8.69
N VAL A 238 16.36 17.41 -9.85
CA VAL A 238 15.78 18.69 -10.28
C VAL A 238 14.24 18.58 -10.33
N ASN A 239 13.71 17.49 -10.88
CA ASN A 239 12.27 17.25 -10.91
C ASN A 239 11.67 17.08 -9.49
N ALA A 240 12.35 16.39 -8.58
CA ALA A 240 11.87 16.21 -7.21
C ALA A 240 11.75 17.55 -6.46
N VAL A 241 12.72 18.44 -6.60
CA VAL A 241 12.64 19.80 -6.02
C VAL A 241 11.50 20.57 -6.65
N ASN A 242 11.37 20.58 -7.98
CA ASN A 242 10.26 21.27 -8.65
C ASN A 242 8.89 20.79 -8.16
N VAL A 243 8.69 19.48 -8.01
CA VAL A 243 7.42 18.93 -7.49
C VAL A 243 7.13 19.42 -6.07
N ASN A 244 8.14 19.44 -5.19
CA ASN A 244 7.98 19.93 -3.83
C ASN A 244 7.53 21.40 -3.80
N GLU A 245 8.18 22.26 -4.57
CA GLU A 245 7.87 23.70 -4.66
C GLU A 245 6.48 23.95 -5.28
N ILE A 246 6.13 23.21 -6.34
CA ILE A 246 4.80 23.27 -6.97
C ILE A 246 3.69 22.92 -5.97
N LEU A 247 3.88 21.86 -5.17
CA LEU A 247 2.86 21.44 -4.20
C LEU A 247 2.71 22.42 -3.04
N ALA A 248 3.82 22.95 -2.52
CA ALA A 248 3.80 23.97 -1.46
C ALA A 248 3.13 25.27 -1.95
N ALA A 249 3.49 25.73 -3.15
CA ALA A 249 2.89 26.90 -3.79
C ALA A 249 1.40 26.71 -4.11
N ALA A 250 0.99 25.52 -4.54
CA ALA A 250 -0.41 25.20 -4.79
C ALA A 250 -1.22 25.16 -3.48
N GLU A 251 -0.63 24.72 -2.37
CA GLU A 251 -1.28 24.76 -1.07
C GLU A 251 -1.41 26.20 -0.56
N ALA A 252 -0.38 27.03 -0.70
CA ALA A 252 -0.41 28.45 -0.32
C ALA A 252 -1.55 29.23 -0.98
N GLN A 253 -1.86 28.92 -2.25
CA GLN A 253 -2.94 29.55 -2.99
C GLN A 253 -4.35 29.25 -2.45
N LYS A 254 -4.51 28.24 -1.58
CA LYS A 254 -5.79 27.92 -0.93
C LYS A 254 -5.95 28.59 0.43
N LYS A 255 -4.92 29.28 0.93
CA LYS A 255 -4.88 29.86 2.27
C LYS A 255 -5.27 31.34 2.27
N LYS A 256 -5.59 31.86 3.44
CA LYS A 256 -5.94 33.28 3.68
C LYS A 256 -4.69 34.14 3.86
N ILE A 257 -3.81 34.13 2.86
CA ILE A 257 -2.53 34.88 2.87
C ILE A 257 -2.66 36.26 2.20
N SER A 258 -1.65 37.11 2.38
CA SER A 258 -1.59 38.43 1.76
C SER A 258 -1.42 38.36 0.24
N GLY A 259 -1.81 39.43 -0.46
CA GLY A 259 -1.67 39.56 -1.91
C GLY A 259 -0.24 39.32 -2.42
N PRO A 260 0.80 39.96 -1.85
CA PRO A 260 2.18 39.74 -2.26
C PRO A 260 2.65 38.29 -2.14
N VAL A 261 2.26 37.57 -1.08
CA VAL A 261 2.63 36.16 -0.88
C VAL A 261 1.84 35.23 -1.81
N MET A 262 0.57 35.57 -2.09
CA MET A 262 -0.24 34.88 -3.11
C MET A 262 0.39 35.00 -4.50
N ASP A 263 0.87 36.18 -4.88
CA ASP A 263 1.52 36.39 -6.17
C ASP A 263 2.86 35.66 -6.26
N TYR A 264 3.63 35.62 -5.16
CA TYR A 264 4.83 34.81 -5.05
C TYR A 264 4.56 33.31 -5.21
N ALA A 265 3.53 32.78 -4.56
CA ALA A 265 3.14 31.38 -4.72
C ALA A 265 2.74 31.05 -6.17
N LYS A 266 1.96 31.90 -6.84
CA LYS A 266 1.60 31.72 -8.25
C LYS A 266 2.83 31.73 -9.17
N MET A 267 3.77 32.63 -8.90
CA MET A 267 5.05 32.71 -9.63
C MET A 267 5.83 31.41 -9.46
N LEU A 268 6.02 30.93 -8.22
CA LEU A 268 6.73 29.67 -7.96
C LEU A 268 6.08 28.50 -8.69
N GLN A 269 4.76 28.33 -8.59
CA GLN A 269 4.07 27.23 -9.27
C GLN A 269 4.29 27.29 -10.79
N THR A 270 4.25 28.49 -11.38
CA THR A 270 4.44 28.69 -12.82
C THR A 270 5.87 28.38 -13.26
N GLU A 271 6.87 28.95 -12.56
CA GLU A 271 8.27 28.82 -12.95
C GLU A 271 8.82 27.42 -12.67
N HIS A 272 8.50 26.80 -11.54
CA HIS A 272 8.87 25.41 -11.27
C HIS A 272 8.15 24.43 -12.19
N GLY A 273 6.88 24.70 -12.53
CA GLY A 273 6.16 23.92 -13.55
C GLY A 273 6.84 23.97 -14.91
N ALA A 274 7.26 25.17 -15.35
CA ALA A 274 8.01 25.33 -16.60
C ALA A 274 9.38 24.65 -16.54
N ASN A 275 10.09 24.73 -15.42
CA ASN A 275 11.38 24.07 -15.24
C ASN A 275 11.26 22.54 -15.25
N MET A 276 10.21 21.98 -14.63
CA MET A 276 9.92 20.55 -14.67
C MET A 276 9.67 20.06 -16.11
N MET A 277 8.88 20.80 -16.90
CA MET A 277 8.63 20.46 -18.30
C MET A 277 9.90 20.52 -19.15
N LYS A 278 10.74 21.55 -18.96
CA LYS A 278 12.05 21.66 -19.64
C LYS A 278 12.99 20.52 -19.25
N THR A 279 13.02 20.15 -17.97
CA THR A 279 13.83 19.03 -17.46
C THR A 279 13.40 17.70 -18.09
N ALA A 280 12.09 17.46 -18.19
CA ALA A 280 11.54 16.26 -18.82
C ALA A 280 11.87 16.20 -20.33
N GLN A 281 11.76 17.33 -21.04
CA GLN A 281 12.13 17.44 -22.45
C GLN A 281 13.64 17.23 -22.67
N LEU A 282 14.47 17.79 -21.79
CA LEU A 282 15.91 17.61 -21.83
C LEU A 282 16.32 16.16 -21.65
N GLY A 283 15.73 15.45 -20.67
CA GLY A 283 15.99 14.02 -20.48
C GLY A 283 15.70 13.22 -21.74
N GLN A 284 14.61 13.53 -22.44
CA GLN A 284 14.31 12.92 -23.74
C GLN A 284 15.35 13.26 -24.81
N SER A 285 15.73 14.54 -24.94
CA SER A 285 16.65 14.99 -26.00
C SER A 285 18.06 14.42 -25.85
N ILE A 286 18.49 14.15 -24.61
CA ILE A 286 19.79 13.51 -24.34
C ILE A 286 19.69 11.98 -24.17
N ASN A 287 18.50 11.40 -24.40
CA ASN A 287 18.21 9.97 -24.25
C ASN A 287 18.54 9.43 -22.85
N THR A 288 18.28 10.22 -21.81
CA THR A 288 18.48 9.87 -20.40
C THR A 288 17.15 9.88 -19.69
N THR A 289 16.72 8.70 -19.23
CA THR A 289 15.53 8.56 -18.39
C THR A 289 15.86 9.01 -16.97
N PRO A 290 15.14 9.98 -16.37
CA PRO A 290 15.36 10.34 -14.97
C PRO A 290 15.11 9.15 -14.04
N SER A 291 15.92 8.97 -13.01
CA SER A 291 15.84 7.82 -12.12
C SER A 291 15.69 8.22 -10.66
N ILE A 292 14.65 7.70 -10.00
CA ILE A 292 14.42 7.89 -8.56
C ILE A 292 15.34 6.94 -7.80
N THR A 293 16.51 7.43 -7.41
CA THR A 293 17.43 6.75 -6.50
C THR A 293 17.01 6.95 -5.05
N LYS A 294 17.72 6.33 -4.10
CA LYS A 294 17.49 6.55 -2.66
C LYS A 294 17.66 8.02 -2.25
N ALA A 295 18.62 8.72 -2.84
CA ALA A 295 18.86 10.14 -2.57
C ALA A 295 17.70 11.01 -3.08
N VAL A 296 17.21 10.74 -4.30
CA VAL A 296 16.06 11.46 -4.86
C VAL A 296 14.78 11.19 -4.06
N ASP A 297 14.53 9.94 -3.67
CA ASP A 297 13.40 9.57 -2.82
C ASP A 297 13.44 10.27 -1.45
N ALA A 298 14.63 10.45 -0.86
CA ALA A 298 14.79 11.22 0.37
C ALA A 298 14.39 12.70 0.21
N VAL A 299 14.68 13.31 -0.93
CA VAL A 299 14.28 14.70 -1.25
C VAL A 299 12.77 14.81 -1.40
N MET A 300 12.14 13.85 -2.08
CA MET A 300 10.67 13.79 -2.21
C MET A 300 10.00 13.64 -0.84
N LYS A 301 10.51 12.74 0.01
CA LYS A 301 10.00 12.52 1.38
C LYS A 301 10.18 13.75 2.25
N LYS A 302 11.34 14.42 2.18
CA LYS A 302 11.59 15.67 2.91
C LYS A 302 10.57 16.74 2.54
N GLY A 303 10.35 16.98 1.25
CA GLY A 303 9.37 17.96 0.79
C GLY A 303 7.93 17.62 1.18
N ALA A 304 7.55 16.34 1.11
CA ALA A 304 6.26 15.88 1.61
C ALA A 304 6.09 16.12 3.12
N GLY A 305 7.15 15.89 3.90
CA GLY A 305 7.18 16.19 5.34
C GLY A 305 7.04 17.68 5.64
N GLU A 306 7.79 18.53 4.95
CA GLU A 306 7.69 19.99 5.08
C GLU A 306 6.28 20.48 4.70
N LEU A 307 5.71 20.01 3.60
CA LEU A 307 4.33 20.32 3.21
C LEU A 307 3.30 19.89 4.26
N ALA A 308 3.46 18.70 4.85
CA ALA A 308 2.55 18.22 5.89
C ALA A 308 2.52 19.12 7.13
N THR A 309 3.61 19.85 7.43
CA THR A 309 3.64 20.85 8.51
C THR A 309 2.91 22.15 8.14
N LEU A 310 2.86 22.50 6.86
CA LEU A 310 2.20 23.72 6.37
C LEU A 310 0.69 23.55 6.22
N ILE A 311 0.22 22.38 5.76
CA ILE A 311 -1.22 22.10 5.50
C ILE A 311 -2.16 22.51 6.64
N PRO A 312 -1.90 22.20 7.93
CA PRO A 312 -2.84 22.54 9.01
C PRO A 312 -2.87 24.03 9.36
N LEU A 313 -1.92 24.82 8.86
CA LEU A 313 -1.86 26.27 9.13
C LEU A 313 -2.76 27.04 8.16
N ASP A 314 -3.17 28.24 8.57
CA ASP A 314 -3.87 29.21 7.73
C ASP A 314 -3.47 30.64 8.13
N GLY A 315 -3.87 31.64 7.34
CA GLY A 315 -3.67 33.05 7.67
C GLY A 315 -2.19 33.41 7.85
N LYS A 316 -1.90 34.21 8.90
CA LYS A 316 -0.55 34.71 9.17
C LYS A 316 0.42 33.63 9.61
N ASP A 317 -0.06 32.61 10.33
CA ASP A 317 0.77 31.48 10.77
C ASP A 317 1.25 30.68 9.57
N PHE A 318 0.36 30.41 8.60
CA PHE A 318 0.76 29.79 7.33
C PHE A 318 1.73 30.66 6.57
N GLU A 319 1.43 31.96 6.40
CA GLU A 319 2.28 32.87 5.63
C GLU A 319 3.72 32.90 6.16
N THR A 320 3.86 32.99 7.49
CA THR A 320 5.14 33.01 8.19
C THR A 320 5.91 31.72 7.94
N ALA A 321 5.27 30.57 8.17
CA ALA A 321 5.89 29.26 8.01
C ALA A 321 6.21 28.94 6.55
N TYR A 322 5.36 29.36 5.62
CA TYR A 322 5.57 29.19 4.18
C TYR A 322 6.80 29.95 3.71
N LEU A 323 6.92 31.25 4.03
CA LEU A 323 8.11 32.03 3.65
C LEU A 323 9.39 31.47 4.29
N ASP A 324 9.35 31.01 5.55
CA ASP A 324 10.50 30.36 6.18
C ASP A 324 10.90 29.07 5.47
N ALA A 325 9.93 28.25 5.09
CA ALA A 325 10.15 27.03 4.31
C ALA A 325 10.74 27.33 2.93
N MET A 326 10.23 28.34 2.22
CA MET A 326 10.74 28.75 0.91
C MET A 326 12.18 29.26 1.00
N ILE A 327 12.50 30.10 2.00
CA ILE A 327 13.86 30.58 2.23
C ILE A 327 14.81 29.42 2.51
N LYS A 328 14.44 28.53 3.42
CA LYS A 328 15.25 27.36 3.79
C LYS A 328 15.45 26.42 2.60
N GLY A 329 14.37 26.03 1.93
CA GLY A 329 14.37 25.09 0.81
C GLY A 329 15.20 25.60 -0.37
N HIS A 330 15.02 26.86 -0.77
CA HIS A 330 15.80 27.45 -1.86
C HIS A 330 17.29 27.62 -1.48
N THR A 331 17.60 27.93 -0.21
CA THR A 331 19.01 27.97 0.25
C THR A 331 19.66 26.58 0.14
N GLU A 332 18.99 25.54 0.64
CA GLU A 332 19.49 24.16 0.56
C GLU A 332 19.59 23.66 -0.90
N ALA A 333 18.66 24.06 -1.77
CA ALA A 333 18.68 23.73 -3.18
C ALA A 333 19.88 24.38 -3.92
N LEU A 334 20.22 25.64 -3.61
CA LEU A 334 21.42 26.28 -4.17
C LEU A 334 22.69 25.56 -3.72
N ASP A 335 22.81 25.22 -2.43
CA ASP A 335 23.97 24.49 -1.91
C ASP A 335 24.11 23.13 -2.59
N MET A 336 23.00 22.42 -2.79
CA MET A 336 22.95 21.15 -3.51
C MET A 336 23.38 21.30 -4.98
N ILE A 337 22.87 22.32 -5.68
CA ILE A 337 23.23 22.61 -7.06
C ILE A 337 24.74 22.83 -7.18
N ASP A 338 25.30 23.70 -6.34
CA ASP A 338 26.70 24.11 -6.39
C ASP A 338 27.65 23.00 -5.98
N ASN A 339 27.31 22.29 -4.90
CA ASN A 339 28.23 21.36 -4.29
C ASN A 339 28.08 19.94 -4.78
N GLN A 340 26.96 19.60 -5.43
CA GLN A 340 26.67 18.25 -5.89
C GLN A 340 26.26 18.23 -7.36
N LEU A 341 25.13 18.82 -7.74
CA LEU A 341 24.53 18.57 -9.07
C LEU A 341 25.43 19.02 -10.22
N LEU A 342 26.03 20.21 -10.14
CA LEU A 342 26.96 20.71 -11.17
C LEU A 342 28.26 19.91 -11.26
N LYS A 343 28.67 19.24 -10.18
CA LYS A 343 29.87 18.38 -10.15
C LYS A 343 29.58 16.97 -10.67
N THR A 344 28.35 16.49 -10.46
CA THR A 344 27.90 15.16 -10.89
C THR A 344 27.47 15.14 -12.35
N ALA A 345 26.82 16.19 -12.84
CA ALA A 345 26.34 16.27 -14.21
C ALA A 345 27.52 16.16 -15.21
N LYS A 346 27.37 15.25 -16.18
CA LYS A 346 28.37 14.97 -17.22
C LYS A 346 27.94 15.59 -18.55
N ASN A 347 26.65 15.53 -18.89
CA ASN A 347 26.13 16.12 -20.11
C ASN A 347 26.14 17.67 -20.05
N GLU A 348 26.69 18.31 -21.07
CA GLU A 348 26.83 19.78 -21.11
C GLU A 348 25.48 20.52 -21.18
N ALA A 349 24.48 19.97 -21.89
CA ALA A 349 23.14 20.57 -21.92
C ALA A 349 22.46 20.47 -20.53
N LEU A 350 22.71 19.38 -19.79
CA LEU A 350 22.26 19.25 -18.41
C LEU A 350 22.97 20.22 -17.46
N LYS A 351 24.28 20.40 -17.58
CA LYS A 351 25.01 21.42 -16.80
C LYS A 351 24.47 22.82 -17.06
N GLN A 352 24.20 23.16 -18.32
CA GLN A 352 23.62 24.45 -18.66
C GLN A 352 22.22 24.61 -18.05
N HIS A 353 21.36 23.61 -18.19
CA HIS A 353 20.01 23.64 -17.60
C HIS A 353 20.04 23.80 -16.06
N ILE A 354 20.96 23.13 -15.37
CA ILE A 354 21.15 23.31 -13.92
C ILE A 354 21.65 24.71 -13.59
N THR A 355 22.56 25.26 -14.40
CA THR A 355 23.07 26.63 -14.23
C THR A 355 21.95 27.67 -14.37
N ASP A 356 21.08 27.50 -15.37
CA ASP A 356 19.92 28.38 -15.55
C ASP A 356 18.93 28.21 -14.37
N THR A 357 18.67 26.97 -13.98
CA THR A 357 17.81 26.65 -12.81
C THR A 357 18.33 27.31 -11.53
N ARG A 358 19.65 27.29 -11.30
CA ARG A 358 20.30 27.95 -10.16
C ARG A 358 20.00 29.45 -10.11
N GLN A 359 20.02 30.13 -11.26
CA GLN A 359 19.74 31.56 -11.33
C GLN A 359 18.31 31.87 -10.91
N HIS A 360 17.34 31.08 -11.40
CA HIS A 360 15.94 31.21 -10.98
C HIS A 360 15.75 30.95 -9.48
N VAL A 361 16.34 29.87 -8.94
CA VAL A 361 16.26 29.56 -7.50
C VAL A 361 16.83 30.70 -6.65
N ALA A 362 17.93 31.33 -7.08
CA ALA A 362 18.50 32.49 -6.38
C ALA A 362 17.58 33.71 -6.41
N MET A 363 16.91 33.97 -7.54
CA MET A 363 15.91 35.03 -7.65
C MET A 363 14.69 34.77 -6.75
N HIS A 364 14.21 33.53 -6.72
CA HIS A 364 13.10 33.12 -5.86
C HIS A 364 13.42 33.27 -4.38
N LEU A 365 14.64 32.91 -3.97
CA LEU A 365 15.13 33.09 -2.60
C LEU A 365 15.19 34.57 -2.19
N ASP A 366 15.72 35.43 -3.05
CA ASP A 366 15.77 36.87 -2.80
C ASP A 366 14.37 37.47 -2.63
N GLN A 367 13.42 37.06 -3.46
CA GLN A 367 12.03 37.48 -3.35
C GLN A 367 11.37 37.00 -2.05
N ALA A 368 11.61 35.75 -1.63
CA ALA A 368 11.09 35.24 -0.36
C ALA A 368 11.61 36.03 0.85
N LYS A 369 12.91 36.35 0.87
CA LYS A 369 13.53 37.16 1.93
C LYS A 369 12.91 38.56 1.99
N LYS A 370 12.76 39.22 0.85
CA LYS A 370 12.09 40.54 0.78
C LYS A 370 10.66 40.49 1.28
N LEU A 371 9.91 39.43 0.99
CA LEU A 371 8.55 39.27 1.51
C LEU A 371 8.56 39.07 3.02
N LYS A 372 9.48 38.25 3.54
CA LYS A 372 9.61 38.00 4.98
C LYS A 372 9.95 39.27 5.76
N ASP A 373 10.84 40.11 5.24
CA ASP A 373 11.24 41.37 5.87
C ASP A 373 10.11 42.42 5.89
N ASN A 374 9.15 42.31 4.97
CA ASN A 374 8.00 43.21 4.84
C ASN A 374 6.70 42.65 5.44
N SER A 375 6.75 41.46 6.05
CA SER A 375 5.59 40.72 6.56
C SER A 375 5.25 41.04 8.01
#